data_AF-A0A814LB13-F1
#
_entry.id   AF-A0A814LB13-F1
#
_cell.length_a   1.000
_cell.length_b   1.000
_cell.length_c   1.000
_cell.angle_alpha   90.00
_cell.angle_beta   90.00
_cell.angle_gamma   90.00
#
_symmetry.space_group_name_H-M   'P 1'
#
loop_
_entity.id
_entity.type
_entity.pdbx_description
1 polymer ?
#
loop_
_entity_poly.entity_id
_entity_poly.type
_entity_poly.pdbx_seq_one_letter_code
_entity_poly.pdbx_strand_id
1 'polypeptide(L)' 'RCTKKAGHTNTGSASGDIRTVNIPANANWSQSGVTVAGGNGAGGATNQLNLPYGLFVDDDQTVVIADVWNHR' A
#
# COMPACT_ATOMS: atom_id res chain seq x y z
N ARG A 1 -1.70 32.24 -24.17
CA ARG A 1 -0.46 32.08 -23.36
C ARG A 1 -0.89 31.95 -21.91
N CYS A 2 -0.84 30.75 -21.33
CA CYS A 2 -1.11 30.53 -19.91
C CYS A 2 0.18 30.77 -19.12
N THR A 3 0.16 31.69 -18.17
CA THR A 3 1.27 31.93 -17.25
C THR A 3 1.07 31.07 -16.00
N LYS A 4 2.16 30.42 -15.58
CA LYS A 4 2.22 29.50 -14.44
C LYS A 4 1.80 30.23 -13.16
N LYS A 5 0.84 29.65 -12.42
CA LYS A 5 0.40 30.17 -11.11
C LYS A 5 1.56 30.06 -10.12
N ALA A 6 1.83 31.16 -9.41
CA ALA A 6 2.83 31.25 -8.35
C ALA A 6 2.56 30.23 -7.24
N GLY A 7 3.64 29.76 -6.61
CA GLY A 7 3.68 28.64 -5.68
C GLY A 7 2.75 28.75 -4.47
N HIS A 8 2.49 27.59 -3.88
CA HIS A 8 1.89 27.45 -2.57
C HIS A 8 2.70 28.26 -1.53
N THR A 9 2.06 29.23 -0.88
CA THR A 9 2.57 29.87 0.33
C THR A 9 1.67 29.47 1.48
N ASN A 10 2.20 28.72 2.46
CA ASN A 10 1.47 28.39 3.68
C ASN A 10 1.48 29.60 4.61
N THR A 11 0.38 30.34 4.60
CA THR A 11 0.09 31.42 5.55
C THR A 11 -0.43 30.81 6.86
N GLY A 12 0.24 31.13 7.97
CA GLY A 12 -0.35 31.06 9.31
C GLY A 12 -0.41 29.67 9.94
N SER A 13 0.46 29.41 10.91
CA SER A 13 0.26 28.36 11.89
C SER A 13 -0.89 28.78 12.81
N ALA A 14 -2.04 28.12 12.68
CA ALA A 14 -3.12 28.16 13.65
C ALA A 14 -3.42 26.72 14.09
N SER A 15 -2.98 26.41 15.32
CA SER A 15 -3.53 25.39 16.22
C SER A 15 -3.91 24.04 15.59
N GLY A 16 -2.92 23.14 15.56
CA GLY A 16 -3.03 21.74 15.14
C GLY A 16 -1.85 21.45 14.21
N ASP A 17 -0.88 20.66 14.65
CA ASP A 17 0.36 20.42 13.90
C ASP A 17 0.08 19.79 12.52
N ILE A 18 -0.08 20.63 11.48
CA ILE A 18 -0.10 20.15 10.09
C ILE A 18 1.34 19.83 9.70
N ARG A 19 1.74 18.58 9.94
CA ARG A 19 3.05 18.07 9.51
C ARG A 19 3.06 17.93 7.98
N THR A 20 3.79 18.81 7.30
CA THR A 20 4.04 18.64 5.87
C THR A 20 5.25 17.74 5.69
N VAL A 21 5.06 16.54 5.11
CA VAL A 21 6.16 15.64 4.73
C VAL A 21 6.59 15.96 3.29
N ASN A 22 7.85 16.33 3.09
CA ASN A 22 8.41 16.54 1.77
C ASN A 22 8.73 15.19 1.12
N ILE A 23 7.80 14.65 0.33
CA ILE A 23 8.04 13.44 -0.48
C ILE A 23 8.75 13.89 -1.78
N PRO A 24 10.00 13.48 -2.02
CA PRO A 24 10.73 13.92 -3.21
C PRO A 24 10.09 13.36 -4.49
N ALA A 25 10.21 14.09 -5.60
CA ALA A 25 9.59 13.73 -6.88
C ALA A 25 10.08 12.39 -7.46
N ASN A 26 11.22 11.89 -6.97
CA ASN A 26 11.79 10.59 -7.31
C ASN A 26 11.70 9.58 -6.16
N ALA A 27 10.85 9.81 -5.16
CA ALA A 27 10.59 8.83 -4.12
C ALA A 27 10.08 7.53 -4.77
N ASN A 28 10.96 6.55 -4.85
CA ASN A 28 10.58 5.19 -5.19
C ASN A 28 10.21 4.47 -3.90
N TRP A 29 9.10 3.75 -3.94
CA TRP A 29 8.82 2.77 -2.90
C TRP A 29 9.95 1.74 -2.90
N SER A 30 10.67 1.64 -1.78
CA SER A 30 11.68 0.61 -1.58
C SER A 30 11.02 -0.57 -0.89
N GLN A 31 10.72 -1.61 -1.65
CA GLN A 31 10.09 -2.82 -1.13
C GLN A 31 11.12 -3.95 -1.12
N SER A 32 11.82 -4.11 0.01
CA SER A 32 12.51 -5.37 0.30
C SER A 32 11.46 -6.36 0.82
N GLY A 33 10.69 -6.93 -0.12
CA GLY A 33 9.63 -7.90 0.18
C GLY A 33 10.11 -9.33 -0.03
N VAL A 34 9.58 -10.26 0.76
CA VAL A 34 9.68 -11.71 0.52
C VAL A 34 8.30 -12.22 0.15
N THR A 35 8.20 -13.04 -0.89
CA THR A 35 6.96 -13.72 -1.23
C THR A 35 6.68 -14.81 -0.21
N VAL A 36 5.65 -14.62 0.61
CA VAL A 36 5.22 -15.61 1.62
C VAL A 36 4.15 -16.57 1.11
N ALA A 37 3.29 -16.11 0.19
CA ALA A 37 2.28 -16.92 -0.47
C ALA A 37 2.11 -16.47 -1.93
N GLY A 38 1.86 -17.44 -2.83
CA GLY A 38 1.77 -17.20 -4.27
C GLY A 38 3.09 -17.50 -5.01
N GLY A 39 3.06 -17.40 -6.35
CA GLY A 39 4.21 -17.70 -7.21
C GLY A 39 4.48 -19.21 -7.44
N ASN A 40 3.89 -20.09 -6.64
CA ASN A 40 4.07 -21.55 -6.70
C ASN A 40 2.89 -22.28 -7.39
N GLY A 41 2.11 -21.56 -8.20
CA GLY A 41 0.87 -22.08 -8.79
C GLY A 41 -0.28 -22.22 -7.79
N ALA A 42 -1.44 -22.67 -8.31
CA ALA A 42 -2.61 -22.94 -7.49
C ALA A 42 -2.47 -24.27 -6.72
N GLY A 43 -2.85 -24.27 -5.45
CA GLY A 43 -2.81 -25.44 -4.58
C GLY A 43 -3.07 -25.10 -3.11
N GLY A 44 -3.21 -26.13 -2.27
CA GLY A 44 -3.58 -25.99 -0.86
C GLY A 44 -2.42 -25.83 0.13
N ALA A 45 -1.17 -25.76 -0.35
CA ALA A 45 -0.02 -25.51 0.53
C ALA A 45 -0.07 -24.09 1.11
N THR A 46 0.62 -23.87 2.23
CA THR A 46 0.63 -22.57 2.93
C THR A 46 1.19 -21.42 2.10
N ASN A 47 2.02 -21.73 1.10
CA ASN A 47 2.63 -20.78 0.17
C ASN A 47 1.96 -20.79 -1.23
N GLN A 48 0.80 -21.43 -1.36
CA GLN A 48 0.00 -21.48 -2.58
C GLN A 48 -1.35 -20.80 -2.37
N LEU A 49 -1.85 -20.15 -3.41
CA LEU A 49 -3.16 -19.50 -3.45
C LEU A 49 -3.89 -19.98 -4.70
N ASN A 50 -5.19 -20.19 -4.60
CA ASN A 50 -6.04 -20.65 -5.69
C ASN A 50 -7.19 -19.66 -5.90
N LEU A 51 -7.05 -18.81 -6.92
CA LEU A 51 -8.03 -17.80 -7.31
C LEU A 51 -8.52 -16.97 -6.09
N PRO A 52 -7.64 -16.20 -5.44
CA PRO A 52 -8.03 -15.31 -4.34
C PRO A 52 -8.79 -14.08 -4.86
N TYR A 53 -9.81 -13.62 -4.12
CA TYR A 53 -10.71 -12.53 -4.55
C TYR A 53 -10.59 -11.25 -3.71
N GLY A 54 -9.96 -11.34 -2.54
CA GLY A 54 -9.84 -10.22 -1.63
C GLY A 54 -8.70 -10.37 -0.64
N LEU A 55 -8.24 -9.25 -0.12
CA LEU A 55 -7.28 -9.17 0.97
C LEU A 55 -7.71 -8.10 1.97
N PHE A 56 -7.42 -8.34 3.24
CA PHE A 56 -7.64 -7.41 4.33
C PHE A 56 -6.41 -7.41 5.24
N VAL A 57 -6.12 -6.27 5.84
CA VAL A 57 -5.07 -6.12 6.85
C VAL A 57 -5.74 -5.64 8.13
N ASP A 58 -5.57 -6.40 9.21
CA ASP A 58 -6.13 -6.05 10.52
C ASP A 58 -5.20 -5.13 11.34
N ASP A 59 -5.67 -4.72 12.51
CA ASP A 59 -4.94 -3.83 13.42
C ASP A 59 -3.66 -4.48 13.97
N ASP A 60 -3.58 -5.81 13.97
CA ASP A 60 -2.41 -6.60 14.35
C ASP A 60 -1.40 -6.78 13.20
N GLN A 61 -1.62 -6.10 12.07
CA GLN A 61 -0.81 -6.18 10.84
C GLN A 61 -0.80 -7.58 10.21
N THR A 62 -1.83 -8.38 10.48
CA THR A 62 -2.04 -9.66 9.82
C THR A 62 -2.73 -9.46 8.50
N VAL A 63 -2.17 -10.05 7.44
CA VAL A 63 -2.80 -10.07 6.11
C VAL A 63 -3.66 -11.32 5.99
N VAL A 64 -4.96 -11.13 5.82
CA VAL A 64 -5.92 -12.20 5.57
C VAL A 64 -6.31 -12.18 4.10
N ILE A 65 -6.30 -13.34 3.45
CA ILE A 65 -6.61 -13.51 2.03
C ILE A 65 -7.83 -14.43 1.91
N ALA A 66 -8.83 -14.00 1.14
CA ALA A 66 -9.96 -14.85 0.77
C ALA A 66 -9.55 -15.73 -0.42
N ASP A 67 -9.15 -16.96 -0.14
CA ASP A 67 -8.58 -17.93 -1.06
C ASP A 67 -9.68 -18.89 -1.55
N VAL A 68 -10.56 -18.32 -2.37
CA VAL A 68 -11.91 -18.84 -2.68
C VAL A 68 -11.90 -20.28 -3.17
N TRP A 69 -11.00 -20.63 -4.08
CA TRP A 69 -10.97 -21.98 -4.67
C TRP A 69 -10.18 -22.99 -3.84
N ASN A 70 -9.54 -22.55 -2.76
CA ASN A 70 -9.08 -23.43 -1.69
C ASN A 70 -10.08 -23.53 -0.53
N HIS A 71 -11.24 -22.85 -0.63
CA HIS A 71 -12.25 -22.78 0.42
C HIS A 71 -11.71 -22.25 1.75
N ARG A 72 -10.89 -21.18 1.69
CA ARG A 72 -10.17 -20.58 2.81
C ARG A 72 -10.32 -19.07 2.86
#